data_AF-V5GF03-F1
#
_entry.id   AF-V5GF03-F1
#
_cell.length_a   1.000
_cell.length_b   1.000
_cell.length_c   1.000
_cell.angle_alpha   90.00
_cell.angle_beta   90.00
_cell.angle_gamma   90.00
#
_symmetry.space_group_name_H-M   'P 1'
#
loop_
_entity.id
_entity.type
_entity.pdbx_description
1 polymer ?
#
loop_
_entity_poly.entity_id
_entity_poly.type
_entity_poly.pdbx_seq_one_letter_code
_entity_poly.pdbx_strand_id
1 'polypeptide(L)'
;MEHYHYVPTLISWTSRQARRFTGLPIKTTCAITDQGKPRKQYDMQIWKDLPCLAWDFREEWDDLSIPSGPPDQRQKAISSVINLNRFTALLMATEEPVFDYHFFALIAFSDALEIPPEELLDKCLDSVVPAAAAWIEILGEEIYEWDDAMNTRGPLWIGQRRFCEERWSFWHKRFMELAHMDEGIGEAARTAARKAAEIMEDIQNWDVEE
;
A
#
# COMPACT_ATOMS: atom_id res chain seq x y z
N MET A 1 -47.72 -7.50 22.09
CA MET A 1 -47.14 -8.15 20.90
C MET A 1 -47.21 -7.10 19.80
N GLU A 2 -46.20 -6.23 19.73
CA GLU A 2 -46.07 -5.19 18.71
C GLU A 2 -44.59 -5.10 18.33
N HIS A 3 -44.34 -5.11 17.02
CA HIS A 3 -43.04 -5.26 16.39
C HIS A 3 -42.25 -3.95 16.43
N TYR A 4 -41.00 -4.01 16.90
CA TYR A 4 -40.01 -2.94 16.73
C TYR A 4 -39.43 -3.00 15.30
N HIS A 5 -39.66 -1.95 14.51
CA HIS A 5 -38.89 -1.68 13.29
C HIS A 5 -37.69 -0.79 13.63
N TYR A 6 -36.49 -1.30 13.38
CA TYR A 6 -35.22 -0.60 13.52
C TYR A 6 -34.98 0.27 12.27
N VAL A 7 -34.77 1.57 12.45
CA VAL A 7 -34.37 2.51 11.38
C VAL A 7 -32.98 3.05 11.75
N PRO A 8 -31.91 2.80 10.97
CA PRO A 8 -30.61 3.37 11.27
C PRO A 8 -30.56 4.86 10.91
N THR A 9 -30.23 5.67 11.91
CA THR A 9 -29.90 7.10 11.79
C THR A 9 -28.62 7.32 10.99
N LEU A 10 -28.73 8.05 9.88
CA LEU A 10 -27.62 8.59 9.09
C LEU A 10 -26.82 9.60 9.93
N ILE A 11 -25.53 9.33 10.13
CA ILE A 11 -24.57 10.27 10.71
C ILE A 11 -24.28 11.36 9.67
N SER A 12 -24.79 12.57 9.91
CA SER A 12 -24.48 13.75 9.09
C SER A 12 -23.11 14.32 9.46
N TRP A 13 -22.13 14.16 8.58
CA TRP A 13 -20.83 14.85 8.69
C TRP A 13 -20.96 16.27 8.14
N THR A 14 -20.83 17.28 9.01
CA THR A 14 -20.89 18.69 8.59
C THR A 14 -19.63 19.11 7.85
N SER A 15 -19.86 19.77 6.71
CA SER A 15 -18.96 20.08 5.58
C SER A 15 -17.78 21.03 5.83
N ARG A 16 -17.19 21.09 7.03
CA ARG A 16 -16.15 22.10 7.36
C ARG A 16 -14.69 21.62 7.25
N GLN A 17 -14.40 20.33 7.10
CA GLN A 17 -13.01 19.85 7.04
C GLN A 17 -12.53 19.43 5.64
N ALA A 18 -13.40 19.34 4.64
CA ALA A 18 -13.06 18.89 3.28
C ALA A 18 -12.69 20.04 2.31
N ARG A 19 -12.07 21.13 2.79
CA ARG A 19 -11.59 22.21 1.92
C ARG A 19 -10.09 22.10 1.71
N ARG A 20 -9.63 21.16 0.86
CA ARG A 20 -8.33 21.30 0.18
C ARG A 20 -8.03 20.34 -0.96
N PHE A 21 -9.02 19.89 -1.73
CA PHE A 21 -8.72 19.07 -2.91
C PHE A 21 -9.58 19.51 -4.10
N THR A 22 -8.94 19.71 -5.26
CA THR A 22 -9.48 19.93 -6.62
C THR A 22 -10.03 21.30 -7.06
N GLY A 23 -10.33 22.26 -6.17
CA GLY A 23 -10.87 23.56 -6.61
C GLY A 23 -12.25 23.49 -7.30
N LEU A 24 -12.85 22.29 -7.38
CA LEU A 24 -14.25 22.09 -7.69
C LEU A 24 -15.00 21.83 -6.38
N PRO A 25 -16.22 22.36 -6.21
CA PRO A 25 -17.01 22.04 -5.04
C PRO A 25 -17.22 20.52 -5.01
N ILE A 26 -16.80 19.87 -3.93
CA ILE A 26 -17.25 18.52 -3.59
C ILE A 26 -18.76 18.64 -3.32
N LYS A 27 -19.55 18.66 -4.40
CA LYS A 27 -20.95 18.32 -4.33
C LYS A 27 -20.93 16.86 -3.93
N THR A 28 -21.56 16.53 -2.81
CA THR A 28 -21.89 15.16 -2.45
C THR A 28 -22.69 14.58 -3.62
N THR A 29 -22.01 13.99 -4.60
CA THR A 29 -22.64 13.48 -5.80
C THR A 29 -23.25 12.15 -5.42
N CYS A 30 -24.57 12.20 -5.17
CA CYS A 30 -25.40 11.03 -4.99
C CYS A 30 -25.02 9.97 -6.04
N ALA A 31 -24.83 8.71 -5.63
CA ALA A 31 -24.51 7.57 -6.50
C ALA A 31 -25.56 7.34 -7.61
N ILE A 32 -26.67 8.07 -7.53
CA ILE A 32 -27.84 8.01 -8.38
C ILE A 32 -28.02 9.38 -9.03
N THR A 33 -28.38 9.40 -10.30
CA THR A 33 -28.81 10.59 -11.03
C THR A 33 -30.18 11.07 -10.52
N ASP A 34 -30.58 12.30 -10.87
CA ASP A 34 -31.92 12.82 -10.56
C ASP A 34 -33.06 11.97 -11.19
N GLN A 35 -32.71 11.03 -12.08
CA GLN A 35 -33.62 10.08 -12.72
C GLN A 35 -33.59 8.67 -12.08
N GLY A 36 -32.96 8.47 -10.93
CA GLY A 36 -32.93 7.16 -10.27
C GLY A 36 -31.94 6.16 -10.89
N LYS A 37 -31.14 6.57 -11.90
CA LYS A 37 -30.16 5.70 -12.56
C LYS A 37 -28.78 5.78 -11.91
N PRO A 38 -28.01 4.67 -11.80
CA PRO A 38 -26.63 4.69 -11.34
C PRO A 38 -25.81 5.70 -12.15
N ARG A 39 -25.04 6.54 -11.45
CA ARG A 39 -24.07 7.41 -12.13
C ARG A 39 -22.94 6.55 -12.70
N LYS A 40 -22.57 6.87 -13.93
CA LYS A 40 -21.48 6.21 -14.63
C LYS A 40 -20.35 7.17 -14.96
N GLN A 41 -19.12 6.66 -14.95
CA GLN A 41 -17.92 7.31 -15.43
C GLN A 41 -17.10 6.26 -16.20
N TYR A 42 -16.62 6.59 -17.40
CA TYR A 42 -15.99 5.62 -18.31
C TYR A 42 -16.82 4.33 -18.51
N ASP A 43 -18.15 4.49 -18.61
CA ASP A 43 -19.15 3.41 -18.68
C ASP A 43 -19.26 2.48 -17.45
N MET A 44 -18.47 2.73 -16.41
CA MET A 44 -18.45 2.02 -15.12
C MET A 44 -19.36 2.70 -14.09
N GLN A 45 -19.97 1.93 -13.19
CA GLN A 45 -20.80 2.44 -12.09
C GLN A 45 -19.92 2.96 -10.95
N ILE A 46 -20.00 4.26 -10.68
CA ILE A 46 -19.05 4.95 -9.79
C ILE A 46 -18.93 4.29 -8.41
N TRP A 47 -20.05 3.90 -7.80
CA TRP A 47 -20.08 3.35 -6.44
C TRP A 47 -19.70 1.87 -6.36
N LYS A 48 -19.78 1.14 -7.47
CA LYS A 48 -19.50 -0.30 -7.52
C LYS A 48 -18.08 -0.57 -8.00
N ASP A 49 -17.74 0.06 -9.12
CA ASP A 49 -16.53 -0.23 -9.86
C ASP A 49 -15.39 0.76 -9.52
N LEU A 50 -15.68 1.79 -8.71
CA LEU A 50 -14.74 2.79 -8.18
C LEU A 50 -13.66 3.22 -9.20
N PRO A 51 -14.03 3.65 -10.41
CA PRO A 51 -13.13 3.74 -11.57
C PRO A 51 -11.97 4.73 -11.42
N CYS A 52 -12.05 5.66 -10.45
CA CYS A 52 -11.01 6.64 -10.17
C CYS A 52 -10.19 6.32 -8.92
N LEU A 53 -10.58 5.31 -8.15
CA LEU A 53 -9.96 5.06 -6.85
C LEU A 53 -8.47 4.72 -6.99
N ALA A 54 -8.08 3.93 -7.98
CA ALA A 54 -6.68 3.63 -8.25
C ALA A 54 -5.86 4.89 -8.58
N TRP A 55 -6.48 5.88 -9.25
CA TRP A 55 -5.83 7.17 -9.53
C TRP A 55 -5.70 8.01 -8.28
N ASP A 56 -6.75 8.08 -7.46
CA ASP A 56 -6.69 8.80 -6.17
C ASP A 56 -5.61 8.19 -5.26
N PHE A 57 -5.50 6.86 -5.21
CA PHE A 57 -4.40 6.18 -4.50
C PHE A 57 -3.04 6.54 -5.07
N ARG A 58 -2.91 6.59 -6.40
CA ARG A 58 -1.65 6.93 -7.07
C ARG A 58 -1.23 8.37 -6.77
N GLU A 59 -2.17 9.32 -6.79
CA GLU A 59 -1.93 10.72 -6.44
C GLU A 59 -1.46 10.85 -4.99
N GLU A 60 -2.17 10.24 -4.04
CA GLU A 60 -1.76 10.23 -2.63
C GLU A 60 -0.37 9.60 -2.45
N TRP A 61 -0.06 8.54 -3.21
CA TRP A 61 1.24 7.86 -3.15
C TRP A 61 2.38 8.70 -3.74
N ASP A 62 2.15 9.38 -4.85
CA ASP A 62 3.13 10.24 -5.51
C ASP A 62 3.42 11.51 -4.67
N ASP A 63 2.44 11.98 -3.89
CA ASP A 63 2.58 13.11 -2.95
C ASP A 63 3.27 12.74 -1.62
N LEU A 64 3.53 11.45 -1.35
CA LEU A 64 4.23 11.00 -0.15
C LEU A 64 5.72 11.39 -0.20
N SER A 65 6.03 12.48 0.48
CA SER A 65 7.39 12.91 0.79
C SER A 65 7.63 12.98 2.29
N ILE A 66 8.84 12.64 2.72
CA ILE A 66 9.30 12.77 4.10
C ILE A 66 9.98 14.14 4.23
N PRO A 67 9.33 15.15 4.84
CA PRO A 67 9.88 16.49 4.88
C PRO A 67 11.15 16.55 5.73
N SER A 68 12.12 17.33 5.26
CA SER A 68 13.18 17.84 6.13
C SER A 68 12.54 18.79 7.14
N GLY A 69 12.56 18.46 8.43
CA GLY A 69 11.87 19.27 9.42
C GLY A 69 11.84 18.69 10.82
N PRO A 70 11.00 19.25 11.70
CA PRO A 70 10.83 18.80 13.07
C PRO A 70 10.55 17.29 13.18
N PRO A 71 11.08 16.60 14.21
CA PRO A 71 10.94 15.14 14.35
C PRO A 71 9.48 14.65 14.35
N ASP A 72 8.55 15.42 14.90
CA ASP A 72 7.12 15.10 14.94
C ASP A 72 6.47 15.10 13.55
N GLN A 73 6.80 16.10 12.72
CA GLN A 73 6.32 16.18 11.34
C GLN A 73 6.88 15.03 10.50
N ARG A 74 8.19 14.75 10.64
CA ARG A 74 8.84 13.62 9.98
C ARG A 74 8.20 12.29 10.40
N GLN A 75 7.99 12.07 11.69
CA GLN A 75 7.37 10.84 12.20
C GLN A 75 5.93 10.67 11.70
N LYS A 76 5.18 11.76 11.60
CA LYS A 76 3.83 11.74 11.02
C LYS A 76 3.85 11.35 9.55
N ALA A 77 4.76 11.91 8.75
CA ALA A 77 4.91 11.56 7.34
C ALA A 77 5.30 10.08 7.17
N ILE A 78 6.27 9.60 7.96
CA ILE A 78 6.65 8.17 8.01
C ILE A 78 5.42 7.30 8.29
N SER A 79 4.64 7.66 9.30
CA SER A 79 3.43 6.91 9.68
C SER A 79 2.39 6.92 8.55
N SER A 80 2.24 8.03 7.82
CA SER A 80 1.34 8.11 6.67
C SER A 80 1.76 7.17 5.54
N VAL A 81 3.05 7.08 5.22
CA VAL A 81 3.56 6.15 4.19
C VAL A 81 3.24 4.70 4.57
N ILE A 82 3.53 4.32 5.82
CA ILE A 82 3.30 2.97 6.33
C ILE A 82 1.80 2.64 6.35
N ASN A 83 0.98 3.57 6.85
CA ASN A 83 -0.47 3.37 6.93
C ASN A 83 -1.11 3.27 5.56
N LEU A 84 -0.67 4.06 4.56
CA LEU A 84 -1.18 3.98 3.20
C LEU A 84 -0.89 2.60 2.62
N ASN A 85 0.36 2.13 2.69
CA ASN A 85 0.76 0.81 2.21
C ASN A 85 -0.03 -0.31 2.88
N ARG A 86 -0.14 -0.27 4.21
CA ARG A 86 -0.90 -1.26 4.97
C ARG A 86 -2.38 -1.25 4.58
N PHE A 87 -2.97 -0.08 4.41
CA PHE A 87 -4.37 0.05 4.01
C PHE A 87 -4.59 -0.49 2.59
N THR A 88 -3.71 -0.19 1.64
CA THR A 88 -3.77 -0.71 0.28
C THR A 88 -3.65 -2.24 0.27
N ALA A 89 -2.71 -2.81 1.04
CA ALA A 89 -2.57 -4.26 1.18
C ALA A 89 -3.85 -4.90 1.75
N LEU A 90 -4.46 -4.30 2.79
CA LEU A 90 -5.72 -4.77 3.35
C LEU A 90 -6.89 -4.71 2.36
N LEU A 91 -6.96 -3.68 1.50
CA LEU A 91 -7.98 -3.62 0.46
C LEU A 91 -7.80 -4.74 -0.56
N MET A 92 -6.57 -4.97 -0.98
CA MET A 92 -6.26 -6.03 -1.94
C MET A 92 -6.53 -7.43 -1.35
N ALA A 93 -6.29 -7.63 -0.05
CA ALA A 93 -6.63 -8.86 0.68
C ALA A 93 -8.14 -9.15 0.78
N THR A 94 -9.01 -8.23 0.32
CA THR A 94 -10.44 -8.54 0.18
C THR A 94 -10.76 -9.35 -1.08
N GLU A 95 -9.79 -9.50 -2.00
CA GLU A 95 -9.92 -10.18 -3.30
C GLU A 95 -11.00 -9.58 -4.22
N GLU A 96 -11.55 -8.41 -3.87
CA GLU A 96 -12.49 -7.72 -4.73
C GLU A 96 -11.76 -7.21 -5.98
N PRO A 97 -12.25 -7.53 -7.21
CA PRO A 97 -11.54 -7.20 -8.46
C PRO A 97 -11.22 -5.72 -8.69
N VAL A 98 -11.89 -4.82 -7.96
CA VAL A 98 -11.66 -3.38 -8.01
C VAL A 98 -10.37 -2.94 -7.29
N PHE A 99 -9.78 -3.81 -6.46
CA PHE A 99 -8.56 -3.56 -5.68
C PHE A 99 -7.34 -4.32 -6.21
N ASP A 100 -7.19 -4.39 -7.53
CA ASP A 100 -5.99 -4.91 -8.18
C ASP A 100 -4.83 -3.91 -8.01
N TYR A 101 -4.04 -4.10 -6.96
CA TYR A 101 -3.00 -3.17 -6.49
C TYR A 101 -1.58 -3.76 -6.45
N HIS A 102 -1.33 -4.84 -7.21
CA HIS A 102 -0.01 -5.51 -7.33
C HIS A 102 1.13 -4.51 -7.60
N PHE A 103 0.87 -3.52 -8.46
CA PHE A 103 1.84 -2.47 -8.81
C PHE A 103 2.34 -1.66 -7.59
N PHE A 104 1.48 -1.41 -6.59
CA PHE A 104 1.86 -0.68 -5.39
C PHE A 104 2.76 -1.50 -4.47
N ALA A 105 2.50 -2.80 -4.34
CA ALA A 105 3.38 -3.72 -3.62
C ALA A 105 4.78 -3.74 -4.24
N LEU A 106 4.85 -3.82 -5.58
CA LEU A 106 6.12 -3.82 -6.31
C LEU A 106 6.92 -2.52 -6.15
N ILE A 107 6.25 -1.36 -6.14
CA ILE A 107 6.91 -0.09 -5.80
C ILE A 107 7.46 -0.14 -4.38
N ALA A 108 6.68 -0.61 -3.40
CA ALA A 108 7.11 -0.68 -2.01
C ALA A 108 8.35 -1.58 -1.84
N PHE A 109 8.36 -2.76 -2.49
CA PHE A 109 9.53 -3.64 -2.48
C PHE A 109 10.73 -3.03 -3.22
N SER A 110 10.50 -2.42 -4.37
CA SER A 110 11.57 -1.74 -5.11
C SER A 110 12.22 -0.65 -4.28
N ASP A 111 11.41 0.25 -3.69
CA ASP A 111 11.88 1.36 -2.86
C ASP A 111 12.64 0.85 -1.63
N ALA A 112 12.14 -0.19 -0.96
CA ALA A 112 12.76 -0.67 0.28
C ALA A 112 13.99 -1.56 0.06
N LEU A 113 14.00 -2.39 -0.99
CA LEU A 113 14.91 -3.52 -1.10
C LEU A 113 15.81 -3.45 -2.34
N GLU A 114 15.37 -2.76 -3.39
CA GLU A 114 16.07 -2.70 -4.68
C GLU A 114 16.75 -1.36 -4.98
N ILE A 115 16.49 -0.33 -4.18
CA ILE A 115 17.14 0.99 -4.28
C ILE A 115 18.14 1.16 -3.12
N PRO A 116 19.39 1.59 -3.38
CA PRO A 116 20.34 1.93 -2.34
C PRO A 116 19.80 3.05 -1.43
N PRO A 117 20.02 3.01 -0.11
CA PRO A 117 19.50 4.04 0.81
C PRO A 117 19.85 5.48 0.43
N GLU A 118 21.03 5.68 -0.16
CA GLU A 118 21.54 6.97 -0.64
C GLU A 118 20.87 7.49 -1.91
N GLU A 119 20.18 6.61 -2.66
CA GLU A 119 19.41 6.95 -3.86
C GLU A 119 17.92 7.14 -3.55
N LEU A 120 17.50 6.95 -2.30
CA LEU A 120 16.17 7.33 -1.84
C LEU A 120 16.07 8.86 -1.85
N LEU A 121 15.22 9.40 -2.72
CA LEU A 121 15.00 10.83 -2.88
C LEU A 121 14.26 11.42 -1.65
N ASP A 122 12.94 11.45 -1.72
CA ASP A 122 12.08 12.08 -0.70
C ASP A 122 11.59 11.07 0.35
N LYS A 123 12.27 9.94 0.50
CA LYS A 123 11.92 8.85 1.40
C LYS A 123 13.12 8.42 2.23
N CYS A 124 12.89 7.65 3.27
CA CYS A 124 13.96 7.07 4.09
C CYS A 124 13.65 5.62 4.46
N LEU A 125 14.67 4.89 4.93
CA LEU A 125 14.52 3.50 5.38
C LEU A 125 13.44 3.35 6.48
N ASP A 126 13.32 4.33 7.37
CA ASP A 126 12.29 4.34 8.42
C ASP A 126 10.85 4.33 7.85
N SER A 127 10.64 4.81 6.62
CA SER A 127 9.33 4.78 5.96
C SER A 127 9.16 3.62 5.00
N VAL A 128 10.16 3.31 4.17
CA VAL A 128 9.99 2.33 3.07
C VAL A 128 10.07 0.89 3.58
N VAL A 129 10.92 0.62 4.57
CA VAL A 129 11.10 -0.74 5.10
C VAL A 129 9.84 -1.25 5.81
N PRO A 130 9.22 -0.51 6.74
CA PRO A 130 7.98 -0.98 7.36
C PRO A 130 6.79 -0.98 6.38
N ALA A 131 6.80 -0.12 5.36
CA ALA A 131 5.79 -0.13 4.30
C ALA A 131 5.84 -1.42 3.49
N ALA A 132 7.03 -1.83 3.02
CA ALA A 132 7.25 -3.10 2.33
C ALA A 132 6.94 -4.30 3.24
N ALA A 133 7.36 -4.25 4.51
CA ALA A 133 7.06 -5.30 5.50
C ALA A 133 5.55 -5.50 5.72
N ALA A 134 4.75 -4.43 5.64
CA ALA A 134 3.29 -4.54 5.77
C ALA A 134 2.65 -5.36 4.64
N TRP A 135 3.21 -5.31 3.43
CA TRP A 135 2.74 -6.15 2.31
C TRP A 135 3.03 -7.63 2.57
N ILE A 136 4.24 -7.96 3.02
CA ILE A 136 4.60 -9.34 3.39
C ILE A 136 3.71 -9.85 4.52
N GLU A 137 3.45 -9.02 5.54
CA GLU A 137 2.63 -9.44 6.68
C GLU A 137 1.17 -9.73 6.30
N ILE A 138 0.63 -9.08 5.27
CA ILE A 138 -0.79 -9.16 4.90
C ILE A 138 -1.03 -10.12 3.73
N LEU A 139 -0.15 -10.12 2.74
CA LEU A 139 -0.32 -10.80 1.44
C LEU A 139 0.89 -11.69 1.09
N GLY A 140 1.69 -12.09 2.07
CA GLY A 140 2.96 -12.78 1.81
C GLY A 140 2.80 -14.05 0.98
N GLU A 141 1.81 -14.88 1.30
CA GLU A 141 1.51 -16.14 0.61
C GLU A 141 1.07 -15.87 -0.83
N GLU A 142 0.11 -14.96 -1.03
CA GLU A 142 -0.38 -14.60 -2.36
C GLU A 142 0.73 -14.00 -3.21
N ILE A 143 1.55 -13.11 -2.64
CA ILE A 143 2.69 -12.50 -3.31
C ILE A 143 3.66 -13.57 -3.81
N TYR A 144 3.90 -14.63 -3.02
CA TYR A 144 4.80 -15.72 -3.38
C TYR A 144 4.34 -16.48 -4.63
N GLU A 145 3.03 -16.55 -4.86
CA GLU A 145 2.43 -17.24 -6.00
C GLU A 145 2.29 -16.36 -7.26
N TRP A 146 2.55 -15.05 -7.19
CA TRP A 146 2.35 -14.16 -8.33
C TRP A 146 3.26 -14.49 -9.52
N ASP A 147 2.70 -14.78 -10.70
CA ASP A 147 3.44 -14.89 -11.97
C ASP A 147 3.00 -13.77 -12.92
N ASP A 148 3.34 -12.53 -12.58
CA ASP A 148 2.96 -11.37 -13.40
C ASP A 148 4.11 -10.85 -14.29
N ALA A 149 3.77 -10.47 -15.51
CA ALA A 149 4.70 -10.06 -16.54
C ALA A 149 4.88 -8.53 -16.60
N MET A 150 6.14 -8.09 -16.47
CA MET A 150 6.65 -6.73 -16.73
C MET A 150 6.44 -5.72 -15.60
N ASN A 151 7.34 -5.79 -14.63
CA ASN A 151 7.30 -4.99 -13.41
C ASN A 151 8.45 -3.98 -13.33
N THR A 152 8.25 -2.94 -12.52
CA THR A 152 9.31 -2.03 -12.09
C THR A 152 10.38 -2.82 -11.33
N ARG A 153 11.65 -2.40 -11.47
CA ARG A 153 12.75 -2.89 -10.65
C ARG A 153 13.68 -1.74 -10.27
N GLY A 154 14.20 -1.79 -9.05
CA GLY A 154 15.29 -0.93 -8.62
C GLY A 154 16.65 -1.40 -9.17
N PRO A 155 17.69 -0.57 -9.04
CA PRO A 155 19.01 -0.82 -9.61
C PRO A 155 19.75 -2.02 -8.98
N LEU A 156 19.45 -2.40 -7.74
CA LEU A 156 20.09 -3.54 -7.07
C LEU A 156 19.60 -4.89 -7.60
N TRP A 157 18.41 -4.96 -8.19
CA TRP A 157 17.89 -6.18 -8.81
C TRP A 157 18.28 -6.26 -10.29
N ILE A 158 19.15 -7.21 -10.62
CA ILE A 158 19.61 -7.42 -12.01
C ILE A 158 18.82 -8.51 -12.76
N GLY A 159 18.00 -9.29 -12.05
CA GLY A 159 17.22 -10.40 -12.60
C GLY A 159 15.99 -9.97 -13.42
N GLN A 160 15.08 -10.91 -13.65
CA GLN A 160 13.91 -10.69 -14.50
C GLN A 160 12.97 -9.62 -13.92
N ARG A 161 12.31 -8.87 -14.80
CA ARG A 161 11.32 -7.84 -14.45
C ARG A 161 9.95 -8.46 -14.18
N ARG A 162 9.89 -9.45 -13.30
CA ARG A 162 8.66 -10.10 -12.84
C ARG A 162 8.80 -10.48 -11.38
N PHE A 163 7.73 -10.97 -10.80
CA PHE A 163 7.85 -11.75 -9.59
C PHE A 163 8.43 -13.14 -9.93
N CYS A 164 9.33 -13.64 -9.09
CA CYS A 164 9.89 -14.99 -9.19
C CYS A 164 10.59 -15.37 -7.88
N GLU A 165 10.80 -16.66 -7.65
CA GLU A 165 11.48 -17.19 -6.45
C GLU A 165 12.87 -16.56 -6.23
N GLU A 166 13.62 -16.29 -7.30
CA GLU A 166 14.94 -15.64 -7.15
C GLU A 166 14.82 -14.20 -6.65
N ARG A 167 13.76 -13.50 -7.05
CA ARG A 167 13.48 -12.12 -6.60
C ARG A 167 12.96 -12.12 -5.16
N TRP A 168 12.11 -13.08 -4.81
CA TRP A 168 11.69 -13.33 -3.42
C TRP A 168 12.89 -13.58 -2.51
N SER A 169 13.79 -14.49 -2.90
CA SER A 169 15.01 -14.80 -2.16
C SER A 169 15.92 -13.57 -2.03
N PHE A 170 16.01 -12.74 -3.07
CA PHE A 170 16.73 -11.47 -3.02
C PHE A 170 16.09 -10.51 -2.00
N TRP A 171 14.77 -10.32 -2.03
CA TRP A 171 14.06 -9.47 -1.08
C TRP A 171 14.21 -9.94 0.37
N HIS A 172 14.08 -11.24 0.61
CA HIS A 172 14.33 -11.86 1.91
C HIS A 172 15.72 -11.51 2.43
N LYS A 173 16.76 -11.70 1.60
CA LYS A 173 18.14 -11.34 1.95
C LYS A 173 18.28 -9.85 2.29
N ARG A 174 17.63 -8.97 1.52
CA ARG A 174 17.69 -7.52 1.74
C ARG A 174 17.02 -7.11 3.05
N PHE A 175 15.87 -7.71 3.41
CA PHE A 175 15.27 -7.51 4.72
C PHE A 175 16.20 -7.96 5.84
N MET A 176 16.86 -9.11 5.70
CA MET A 176 17.85 -9.58 6.67
C MET A 176 19.03 -8.62 6.82
N GLU A 177 19.58 -8.10 5.71
CA GLU A 177 20.66 -7.11 5.75
C GLU A 177 20.21 -5.82 6.48
N LEU A 178 19.00 -5.33 6.20
CA LEU A 178 18.43 -4.15 6.85
C LEU A 178 18.14 -4.38 8.35
N ALA A 179 17.73 -5.60 8.74
CA ALA A 179 17.48 -5.96 10.13
C ALA A 179 18.75 -5.94 11.00
N HIS A 180 19.93 -6.09 10.39
CA HIS A 180 21.24 -6.09 11.05
C HIS A 180 22.02 -4.77 10.86
N MET A 181 21.42 -3.78 10.20
CA MET A 181 22.10 -2.52 9.91
C MET A 181 22.16 -1.61 11.15
N ASP A 182 23.37 -1.28 11.60
CA ASP A 182 23.59 -0.53 12.85
C ASP A 182 23.19 0.95 12.75
N GLU A 183 23.46 1.59 11.60
CA GLU A 183 23.26 3.03 11.39
C GLU A 183 22.30 3.32 10.22
N GLY A 184 21.68 4.50 10.20
CA GLY A 184 20.83 4.96 9.08
C GLY A 184 19.41 4.37 9.03
N ILE A 185 19.10 3.42 9.93
CA ILE A 185 17.76 2.84 10.10
C ILE A 185 17.37 2.83 11.59
N GLY A 186 16.11 3.18 11.88
CA GLY A 186 15.55 3.14 13.22
C GLY A 186 15.17 1.73 13.69
N GLU A 187 15.09 1.55 15.01
CA GLU A 187 14.80 0.23 15.61
C GLU A 187 13.45 -0.35 15.16
N ALA A 188 12.42 0.49 15.00
CA ALA A 188 11.12 0.05 14.51
C ALA A 188 11.21 -0.52 13.09
N ALA A 189 12.02 0.07 12.22
CA ALA A 189 12.21 -0.40 10.86
C ALA A 189 13.07 -1.68 10.79
N ARG A 190 14.09 -1.80 11.64
CA ARG A 190 14.83 -3.07 11.81
C ARG A 190 13.92 -4.20 12.30
N THR A 191 13.06 -3.92 13.26
CA THR A 191 12.11 -4.90 13.79
C THR A 191 11.13 -5.34 12.70
N ALA A 192 10.60 -4.39 11.92
CA ALA A 192 9.73 -4.70 10.79
C ALA A 192 10.44 -5.54 9.72
N ALA A 193 11.70 -5.21 9.41
CA ALA A 193 12.52 -5.98 8.46
C ALA A 193 12.75 -7.42 8.93
N ARG A 194 13.10 -7.61 10.21
CA ARG A 194 13.31 -8.94 10.79
C ARG A 194 12.04 -9.78 10.71
N LYS A 195 10.90 -9.21 11.13
CA LYS A 195 9.61 -9.89 11.09
C LYS A 195 9.21 -10.27 9.66
N ALA A 196 9.41 -9.37 8.69
CA ALA A 196 9.13 -9.67 7.29
C ALA A 196 10.01 -10.81 6.78
N ALA A 197 11.31 -10.79 7.11
CA ALA A 197 12.21 -11.87 6.72
C ALA A 197 11.80 -13.23 7.30
N GLU A 198 11.43 -13.29 8.57
CA GLU A 198 10.92 -14.51 9.23
C GLU A 198 9.67 -15.05 8.50
N ILE A 199 8.70 -14.20 8.20
CA ILE A 199 7.49 -14.60 7.45
C ILE A 199 7.86 -15.14 6.06
N MET A 200 8.79 -14.48 5.36
CA MET A 200 9.20 -14.91 4.02
C MET A 200 9.90 -16.27 4.02
N GLU A 201 10.71 -16.54 5.04
CA GLU A 201 11.39 -17.82 5.25
C GLU A 201 10.37 -18.92 5.56
N ASP A 202 9.38 -18.64 6.41
CA ASP A 202 8.31 -19.59 6.75
C ASP A 202 7.49 -19.99 5.50
N ILE A 203 7.07 -19.01 4.69
CA ILE A 203 6.33 -19.25 3.43
C ILE A 203 7.16 -20.08 2.46
N GLN A 204 8.43 -19.72 2.25
CA GLN A 204 9.30 -20.43 1.33
C GLN A 204 9.57 -21.88 1.75
N ASN A 205 9.70 -22.13 3.06
CA ASN A 205 9.91 -23.48 3.58
C ASN A 205 8.65 -24.35 3.50
N TRP A 206 7.46 -23.74 3.63
CA TRP A 206 6.19 -24.46 3.52
C TRP A 206 5.99 -25.04 2.12
N ASP A 207 6.29 -24.28 1.07
CA ASP A 207 6.17 -24.73 -0.33
C ASP A 207 7.16 -25.84 -0.73
N VAL A 208 8.26 -26.02 0.01
CA VAL A 208 9.24 -27.09 -0.26
C VAL A 208 8.80 -28.44 0.31
N GLU A 209 7.83 -28.46 1.22
CA GLU A 209 7.35 -29.68 1.89
C GLU A 209 6.12 -30.33 1.23
N GLU A 210 5.43 -29.64 0.29
CA GLU A 210 4.30 -30.18 -0.50
C GLU A 210 4.70 -30.79 -1.86
#